data_AF-A0A4R4WGD3-F1
#
_entry.id   AF-A0A4R4WGD3-F1
#
_cell.length_a   1.000
_cell.length_b   1.000
_cell.length_c   1.000
_cell.angle_alpha   90.00
_cell.angle_beta   90.00
_cell.angle_gamma   90.00
#
_symmetry.space_group_name_H-M   'P 1'
#
loop_
_entity.id
_entity.type
_entity.pdbx_description
1 polymer ?
#
loop_
_entity_poly.entity_id
_entity_poly.type
_entity_poly.pdbx_seq_one_letter_code
_entity_poly.pdbx_strand_id
1 'polypeptide(L)'
;MSEIDPHIHVDRKVLQAGADFRNMITSMLGRAPDTPGAVTTGCGIQVPYTMTSPHPESVTCLACREHAHQEYVRFADLTERLGGMPGSPMTGDQATQAARWARDRAKRFAG
;
A
#
# COMPACT_ATOMS: atom_id res chain seq x y z
N MET A 1 -0.47 22.81 -21.23
CA MET A 1 -0.67 21.35 -21.38
C MET A 1 0.34 20.69 -20.47
N SER A 2 -0.11 20.16 -19.34
CA SER A 2 0.77 19.48 -18.39
C SER A 2 1.41 18.31 -19.12
N GLU A 3 2.74 18.27 -19.14
CA GLU A 3 3.52 17.10 -19.55
C GLU A 3 2.89 15.87 -18.89
N ILE A 4 2.54 14.86 -19.69
CA ILE A 4 2.03 13.61 -19.15
C ILE A 4 3.19 13.00 -18.36
N ASP A 5 3.06 12.99 -17.03
CA ASP A 5 4.04 12.38 -16.15
C ASP A 5 4.24 10.91 -16.61
N PRO A 6 5.44 10.55 -17.12
CA PRO A 6 5.68 9.22 -17.66
C PRO A 6 5.83 8.17 -16.57
N HIS A 7 5.83 8.58 -15.29
CA HIS A 7 6.06 7.66 -14.19
C HIS A 7 4.80 6.90 -13.79
N ILE A 8 5.01 5.67 -13.35
CA ILE A 8 4.00 4.92 -12.60
C ILE A 8 4.19 5.26 -11.13
N HIS A 9 3.10 5.64 -10.49
CA HIS A 9 3.07 6.12 -9.12
C HIS A 9 2.52 5.07 -8.17
N VAL A 10 2.56 5.39 -6.88
CA VAL A 10 1.88 4.66 -5.82
C VAL A 10 0.78 5.55 -5.28
N ASP A 11 -0.41 4.99 -5.07
CA ASP A 11 -1.47 5.68 -4.30
C ASP A 11 -0.94 5.98 -2.89
N ARG A 12 -1.19 7.19 -2.39
CA ARG A 12 -0.80 7.60 -1.05
C ARG A 12 -1.22 6.59 0.02
N LYS A 13 -2.37 5.94 -0.14
CA LYS A 13 -2.86 4.86 0.73
C LYS A 13 -2.38 3.48 0.27
N VAL A 14 -1.07 3.31 0.08
CA VAL A 14 -0.47 2.10 -0.52
C VAL A 14 -0.92 0.77 0.10
N LEU A 15 -1.14 0.72 1.42
CA LEU A 15 -1.61 -0.48 2.13
C LEU A 15 -3.08 -0.83 1.85
N GLN A 16 -3.86 0.17 1.44
CA GLN A 16 -5.28 0.05 1.06
C GLN A 16 -5.43 0.03 -0.47
N ALA A 17 -4.35 0.25 -1.20
CA ALA A 17 -4.32 0.24 -2.65
C ALA A 17 -3.97 -1.17 -3.12
N GLY A 18 -4.96 -1.91 -3.64
CA GLY A 18 -4.71 -3.25 -4.16
C GLY A 18 -5.97 -4.06 -4.43
N ALA A 19 -5.80 -5.19 -5.11
CA ALA A 19 -6.87 -6.16 -5.31
C ALA A 19 -7.28 -6.79 -3.96
N ASP A 20 -6.32 -7.12 -3.09
CA ASP A 20 -6.60 -7.79 -1.81
C ASP A 20 -7.50 -6.98 -0.88
N PHE A 21 -7.22 -5.68 -0.72
CA PHE A 21 -8.06 -4.79 0.09
C PHE A 21 -9.45 -4.60 -0.52
N ARG A 22 -9.56 -4.49 -1.85
CA ARG A 22 -10.86 -4.42 -2.53
C ARG A 22 -11.65 -5.71 -2.41
N ASN A 23 -10.98 -6.86 -2.49
CA ASN A 23 -11.59 -8.18 -2.33
C ASN A 23 -12.11 -8.36 -0.90
N MET A 24 -11.35 -7.91 0.11
CA MET A 24 -11.79 -7.87 1.50
C MET A 24 -13.08 -7.03 1.65
N ILE A 25 -13.10 -5.78 1.14
CA ILE A 25 -14.29 -4.93 1.19
C ILE A 25 -15.47 -5.60 0.47
N THR A 26 -15.24 -6.17 -0.70
CA THR A 26 -16.27 -6.85 -1.49
C THR A 26 -16.85 -8.05 -0.74
N SER A 27 -16.00 -8.84 -0.08
CA SER A 27 -16.43 -9.98 0.73
C SER A 27 -17.25 -9.56 1.95
N MET A 28 -16.98 -8.38 2.53
CA MET A 28 -17.71 -7.88 3.70
C MET A 28 -19.05 -7.25 3.33
N LEU A 29 -19.11 -6.54 2.20
CA LEU A 29 -20.27 -5.73 1.82
C LEU A 29 -21.14 -6.38 0.74
N GLY A 30 -20.67 -7.46 0.11
CA GLY A 30 -21.31 -8.08 -1.06
C GLY A 30 -21.27 -7.20 -2.32
N ARG A 31 -20.47 -6.12 -2.33
CA ARG A 31 -20.38 -5.18 -3.45
C ARG A 31 -18.97 -4.62 -3.59
N ALA A 32 -18.47 -4.59 -4.82
CA ALA A 32 -17.21 -3.95 -5.14
C ALA A 32 -17.36 -2.41 -5.17
N PRO A 33 -16.44 -1.64 -4.57
CA PRO A 33 -16.43 -0.20 -4.69
C PRO A 33 -16.06 0.21 -6.13
N ASP A 34 -16.66 1.30 -6.62
CA ASP A 34 -16.30 1.88 -7.91
C ASP A 34 -14.83 2.30 -7.91
N THR A 35 -14.18 2.15 -9.06
CA THR A 35 -12.77 2.53 -9.20
C THR A 35 -12.67 4.07 -9.30
N PRO A 36 -11.82 4.72 -8.49
CA PRO A 36 -11.68 6.18 -8.54
C PRO A 36 -11.09 6.64 -9.88
N GLY A 37 -11.56 7.77 -10.40
CA GLY A 37 -11.02 8.36 -11.62
C GLY A 37 -9.58 8.88 -11.45
N ALA A 38 -9.29 9.48 -10.29
CA ALA A 38 -7.97 10.01 -9.94
C ALA A 38 -7.68 9.82 -8.46
N VAL A 39 -6.39 9.76 -8.10
CA VAL A 39 -5.92 9.58 -6.73
C VAL A 39 -4.73 10.51 -6.44
N THR A 40 -4.57 10.87 -5.16
CA THR A 40 -3.34 11.52 -4.69
C THR A 40 -2.27 10.46 -4.47
N THR A 41 -1.11 10.68 -5.06
CA THR A 41 0.03 9.76 -5.01
C THR A 41 0.89 9.97 -3.76
N GLY A 42 1.78 9.01 -3.47
CA GLY A 42 2.78 9.15 -2.42
C GLY A 42 3.70 10.36 -2.61
N CYS A 43 3.98 10.77 -3.85
CA CYS A 43 4.76 11.97 -4.14
C CYS A 43 3.93 13.27 -4.11
N GLY A 44 2.64 13.22 -3.79
CA GLY A 44 1.81 14.39 -3.54
C GLY A 44 1.07 14.97 -4.75
N ILE A 45 1.29 14.43 -5.95
CA ILE A 45 0.55 14.85 -7.15
C ILE A 45 -0.73 14.03 -7.33
N GLN A 46 -1.68 14.58 -8.09
CA GLN A 46 -2.90 13.89 -8.47
C GLN A 46 -2.78 13.31 -9.88
N VAL A 47 -3.02 12.01 -10.03
CA VAL A 47 -2.93 11.29 -11.31
C VAL A 47 -4.15 10.39 -11.50
N PRO A 48 -4.47 9.98 -12.75
CA PRO A 48 -5.46 8.92 -12.99
C PRO A 48 -5.10 7.64 -12.23
N TYR A 49 -6.09 6.93 -11.69
CA TYR A 49 -5.82 5.69 -10.93
C TYR A 49 -5.06 4.63 -11.77
N THR A 50 -5.26 4.63 -13.08
CA THR A 50 -4.57 3.75 -14.04
C THR A 50 -3.07 4.01 -14.15
N MET A 51 -2.59 5.17 -13.68
CA MET A 51 -1.16 5.52 -13.62
C MET A 51 -0.53 5.12 -12.27
N THR A 52 -1.24 4.34 -11.45
CA THR A 52 -0.72 3.85 -10.17
C THR A 52 -0.57 2.33 -10.18
N SER A 53 0.39 1.84 -9.39
CA SER A 53 0.56 0.41 -9.16
C SER A 53 0.94 0.14 -7.70
N PRO A 54 0.35 -0.87 -7.06
CA PRO A 54 0.81 -1.35 -5.76
C PRO A 54 2.03 -2.28 -5.87
N HIS A 55 2.49 -2.57 -7.09
CA HIS A 55 3.58 -3.49 -7.40
C HIS A 55 4.91 -2.75 -7.52
N PRO A 56 5.89 -2.98 -6.62
CA PRO A 56 7.19 -2.32 -6.64
C PRO A 56 7.89 -2.37 -7.99
N GLU A 57 7.80 -3.52 -8.68
CA GLU A 57 8.39 -3.75 -10.00
C GLU A 57 7.84 -2.83 -11.10
N SER A 58 6.63 -2.30 -10.92
CA SER A 58 5.98 -1.42 -11.90
C SER A 58 6.19 0.06 -11.60
N VAL A 59 6.60 0.43 -10.38
CA VAL A 59 6.65 1.83 -9.92
C VAL A 59 7.97 2.45 -10.33
N THR A 60 7.89 3.48 -11.17
CA THR A 60 9.06 4.20 -11.70
C THR A 60 9.29 5.56 -11.02
N CYS A 61 8.29 6.11 -10.31
CA CYS A 61 8.46 7.34 -9.54
C CYS A 61 9.26 7.07 -8.24
N LEU A 62 10.50 7.57 -8.15
CA LEU A 62 11.39 7.36 -7.00
C LEU A 62 10.79 7.88 -5.68
N ALA A 63 10.15 9.05 -5.68
CA ALA A 63 9.50 9.59 -4.49
C ALA A 63 8.32 8.70 -4.01
N CYS A 64 7.59 8.08 -4.94
CA CYS A 64 6.55 7.10 -4.60
C CYS A 64 7.14 5.78 -4.07
N ARG A 65 8.31 5.35 -4.57
CA ARG A 65 9.02 4.18 -4.04
C ARG A 65 9.43 4.42 -2.59
N GLU A 66 10.03 5.57 -2.28
CA GLU A 66 10.42 5.93 -0.92
C GLU A 66 9.21 6.03 0.02
N HIS A 67 8.14 6.71 -0.42
CA HIS A 67 6.87 6.75 0.34
C HIS A 67 6.36 5.35 0.66
N ALA A 68 6.29 4.46 -0.34
CA ALA A 68 5.82 3.10 -0.14
C ALA A 68 6.72 2.32 0.83
N HIS A 69 8.04 2.41 0.67
CA HIS A 69 9.01 1.81 1.59
C HIS A 69 8.73 2.23 3.04
N GLN A 70 8.59 3.52 3.30
CA GLN A 70 8.33 4.05 4.63
C GLN A 70 6.99 3.58 5.21
N GLU A 71 5.92 3.56 4.40
CA GLU A 71 4.60 3.11 4.86
C GLU A 71 4.59 1.62 5.21
N TYR A 72 5.28 0.77 4.43
CA TYR A 72 5.40 -0.65 4.76
C TYR A 72 6.27 -0.91 6.00
N VAL A 73 7.35 -0.14 6.20
CA VAL A 73 8.14 -0.20 7.46
C VAL A 73 7.26 0.18 8.65
N ARG A 74 6.53 1.31 8.54
CA ARG A 74 5.65 1.79 9.61
C ARG A 74 4.54 0.79 9.93
N PHE A 75 4.02 0.10 8.91
CA PHE A 75 3.03 -0.96 9.08
C PHE A 75 3.59 -2.21 9.77
N ALA A 76 4.83 -2.61 9.46
CA ALA A 76 5.50 -3.71 10.13
C ALA A 76 5.62 -3.43 11.63
N ASP A 77 6.09 -2.24 11.99
CA ASP A 77 6.26 -1.82 13.39
C ASP A 77 4.93 -1.75 14.13
N LEU A 78 3.89 -1.22 13.48
CA LEU A 78 2.54 -1.17 14.05
C LEU A 78 2.00 -2.57 14.33
N THR A 79 2.21 -3.51 13.39
CA THR A 79 1.66 -4.86 13.49
C THR A 79 2.32 -5.64 14.62
N GLU A 80 3.64 -5.54 14.80
CA GLU A 80 4.34 -6.16 15.93
C GLU A 80 3.87 -5.61 17.28
N ARG A 81 3.69 -4.29 17.36
CA ARG A 81 3.17 -3.65 18.58
C ARG A 81 1.77 -4.16 18.93
N LEU A 82 0.88 -4.25 17.95
CA LEU A 82 -0.48 -4.72 18.15
C LEU A 82 -0.56 -6.22 18.49
N GLY A 83 0.32 -7.05 17.92
CA GLY A 83 0.36 -8.48 18.23
C GLY A 83 0.77 -8.80 19.68
N GLY A 84 1.50 -7.90 20.33
CA GLY A 84 1.90 -8.04 21.73
C GLY A 84 0.87 -7.55 22.76
N MET A 85 -0.22 -6.92 22.32
CA MET A 85 -1.20 -6.33 23.24
C MET A 85 -2.25 -7.36 23.71
N PRO A 86 -2.56 -7.42 25.02
CA PRO A 86 -3.71 -8.16 25.52
C PRO A 86 -5.01 -7.71 24.85
N GLY A 87 -5.84 -8.65 24.41
CA GLY A 87 -7.09 -8.35 23.69
C GLY A 87 -6.93 -8.00 22.21
N SER A 88 -5.72 -8.18 21.65
CA SER A 88 -5.51 -8.03 20.21
C SER A 88 -6.36 -9.01 19.41
N PRO A 89 -6.97 -8.56 18.29
CA PRO A 89 -7.66 -9.46 17.36
C PRO A 89 -6.70 -10.35 16.57
N MET A 90 -5.38 -10.12 16.70
CA MET A 90 -4.33 -10.89 16.03
C MET A 90 -3.51 -11.68 17.04
N THR A 91 -3.18 -12.93 16.71
CA THR A 91 -2.20 -13.71 17.46
C THR A 91 -0.78 -13.17 17.22
N GLY A 92 0.15 -13.44 18.15
CA GLY A 92 1.56 -13.05 18.01
C GLY A 92 2.24 -13.60 16.75
N ASP A 93 1.88 -14.82 16.35
CA ASP A 93 2.39 -15.45 15.13
C ASP A 93 1.87 -14.76 13.86
N GLN A 94 0.57 -14.42 13.83
CA GLN A 94 -0.02 -13.64 12.73
C GLN A 94 0.63 -12.26 12.61
N ALA A 95 0.87 -11.59 13.74
CA ALA A 95 1.54 -10.30 13.76
C ALA A 95 2.98 -10.41 13.23
N THR A 96 3.72 -11.43 13.65
CA THR A 96 5.10 -11.67 13.20
C THR A 96 5.16 -12.01 11.71
N GLN A 97 4.19 -12.78 11.21
CA GLN A 97 4.07 -13.10 9.78
C GLN A 97 3.77 -11.84 8.95
N ALA A 98 2.79 -11.04 9.38
CA ALA A 98 2.40 -9.81 8.69
C ALA A 98 3.53 -8.76 8.70
N ALA A 99 4.27 -8.62 9.81
CA ALA A 99 5.43 -7.74 9.89
C ALA A 99 6.56 -8.18 8.96
N ARG A 100 6.85 -9.49 8.85
CA ARG A 100 7.82 -10.03 7.90
C ARG A 100 7.42 -9.73 6.46
N TRP A 101 6.17 -10.02 6.09
CA TRP A 101 5.63 -9.70 4.77
C TRP A 101 5.77 -8.21 4.43
N ALA A 102 5.44 -7.34 5.38
CA ALA A 102 5.53 -5.89 5.21
C ALA A 102 6.98 -5.43 4.98
N ARG A 103 7.94 -5.95 5.76
CA ARG A 103 9.37 -5.63 5.57
C ARG A 103 9.91 -6.11 4.24
N ASP A 104 9.52 -7.31 3.80
CA ASP A 104 9.94 -7.82 2.50
C ASP A 104 9.34 -6.99 1.34
N ARG A 105 8.12 -6.48 1.52
CA ARG A 105 7.52 -5.54 0.58
C ARG A 105 8.25 -4.20 0.57
N ALA A 106 8.60 -3.66 1.73
CA ALA A 106 9.37 -2.43 1.87
C ALA A 106 10.71 -2.53 1.11
N LYS A 107 11.48 -3.60 1.35
CA LYS A 107 12.78 -3.84 0.68
C LYS A 107 12.67 -3.79 -0.85
N ARG A 108 11.57 -4.31 -1.41
CA ARG A 108 11.34 -4.29 -2.87
C ARG A 108 11.09 -2.90 -3.43
N PHE A 109 10.59 -1.96 -2.62
CA PHE A 109 10.46 -0.56 -3.01
C PHE A 109 11.78 0.21 -2.89
N ALA A 110 12.68 -0.19 -1.99
CA ALA A 110 13.98 0.46 -1.81
C ALA A 110 15.00 0.18 -2.93
N GLY A 111 14.76 -0.83 -3.76
CA GLY A 111 15.61 -1.20 -4.91
C GLY A 111 15.41 -0.34 -6.15
#